data_AF-A0A0M7MME1-F1
#
_entry.id   AF-A0A0M7MME1-F1
#
_cell.length_a   1.000
_cell.length_b   1.000
_cell.length_c   1.000
_cell.angle_alpha   90.00
_cell.angle_beta   90.00
_cell.angle_gamma   90.00
#
_symmetry.space_group_name_H-M   'P 1'
#
loop_
_entity.id
_entity.type
_entity.pdbx_description
1 polymer ?
#
loop_
_entity_poly.entity_id
_entity_poly.type
_entity_poly.pdbx_seq_one_letter_code
_entity_poly.pdbx_strand_id
1 'polypeptide(L)'
;MIRRTLSIGSAALGFALVSGCVYHPPANQLNRYANSMIGQNLDAVTAQFGPEDAQGGSAAYPNIGTPQNPRYVHTWSRYGSTQHRNFVQTGTASTGSTLVTVLPAGGGQGAIPIYQQNTAPTGYYTQEGESCYMSFTTDANKTIVSYDLLGSYCDKLFLSGG
;
A
#
# COMPACT_ATOMS: atom_id res chain seq x y z
N MET A 1 29.16 -37.00 -32.74
CA MET A 1 29.56 -35.62 -32.36
C MET A 1 28.91 -35.35 -31.00
N ILE A 2 29.56 -35.53 -29.84
CA ILE A 2 30.61 -34.69 -29.20
C ILE A 2 30.22 -33.20 -29.34
N ARG A 3 29.86 -32.44 -28.30
CA ARG A 3 30.61 -32.14 -27.08
C ARG A 3 29.69 -31.56 -25.98
N ARG A 4 29.84 -32.04 -24.74
CA ARG A 4 29.42 -31.32 -23.52
C ARG A 4 30.43 -30.21 -23.23
N THR A 5 29.98 -29.03 -22.80
CA THR A 5 30.80 -28.12 -21.99
C THR A 5 29.92 -27.36 -21.00
N LEU A 6 30.28 -27.47 -19.73
CA LEU A 6 29.78 -26.73 -18.58
C LEU A 6 30.70 -25.52 -18.32
N SER A 7 30.13 -24.49 -17.68
CA SER A 7 30.73 -23.70 -16.59
C SER A 7 31.19 -22.24 -16.84
N ILE A 8 30.86 -21.42 -15.82
CA ILE A 8 31.38 -20.11 -15.39
C ILE A 8 30.91 -18.92 -16.25
N GLY A 9 30.17 -17.92 -15.77
CA GLY A 9 30.25 -17.24 -14.49
C GLY A 9 30.76 -15.82 -14.74
N SER A 10 29.89 -14.82 -14.70
CA SER A 10 30.28 -13.41 -14.63
C SER A 10 29.21 -12.65 -13.87
N ALA A 11 29.57 -12.30 -12.63
CA ALA A 11 28.79 -11.45 -11.75
C ALA A 11 28.79 -10.03 -12.31
N ALA A 12 27.68 -9.61 -12.91
CA ALA A 12 27.37 -8.19 -13.06
C ALA A 12 26.49 -7.81 -11.86
N LEU A 13 27.12 -7.26 -10.83
CA LEU A 13 26.48 -6.52 -9.75
C LEU A 13 25.84 -5.25 -10.34
N GLY A 14 24.70 -5.42 -11.00
CA GLY A 14 23.77 -4.34 -11.24
C GLY A 14 23.15 -3.98 -9.90
N PHE A 15 23.60 -2.89 -9.29
CA PHE A 15 22.88 -2.20 -8.23
C PHE A 15 21.50 -1.82 -8.78
N ALA A 16 20.54 -2.73 -8.63
CA ALA A 16 19.13 -2.40 -8.74
C ALA A 16 18.85 -1.49 -7.54
N LEU A 17 18.69 -0.20 -7.81
CA LEU A 17 18.01 0.70 -6.90
C LEU A 17 16.64 0.08 -6.63
N VAL A 18 16.52 -0.63 -5.51
CA VAL A 18 15.25 -1.08 -4.94
C VAL A 18 14.57 0.19 -4.44
N SER A 19 14.09 1.00 -5.38
CA SER A 19 12.96 1.87 -5.13
C SER A 19 11.85 0.91 -4.78
N GLY A 20 11.56 0.82 -3.49
CA GLY A 20 10.55 -0.07 -2.95
C GLY A 20 9.26 0.14 -3.72
N CYS A 21 8.94 -0.80 -4.61
CA CYS A 21 7.55 -1.17 -4.77
C CYS A 21 7.14 -1.54 -3.34
N VAL A 22 6.37 -0.67 -2.70
CA VAL A 22 5.60 -1.06 -1.52
C VAL A 22 4.81 -2.25 -2.01
N TYR A 23 5.30 -3.44 -1.67
CA TYR A 23 4.63 -4.70 -1.90
C TYR A 23 3.42 -4.65 -0.98
N HIS A 24 2.35 -4.06 -1.48
CA HIS A 24 1.03 -4.24 -0.93
C HIS A 24 0.75 -5.74 -1.09
N PRO A 25 0.62 -6.50 0.01
CA PRO A 25 0.28 -7.90 -0.10
C PRO A 25 -1.06 -8.01 -0.83
N PRO A 26 -1.32 -9.06 -1.62
CA PRO A 26 -2.60 -9.22 -2.28
C PRO A 26 -3.67 -9.51 -1.22
N ALA A 27 -4.25 -8.45 -0.69
CA ALA A 27 -5.49 -8.46 0.04
C ALA A 27 -6.61 -8.64 -1.00
N ASN A 28 -6.82 -9.89 -1.44
CA ASN A 28 -7.80 -10.25 -2.46
C ASN A 28 -8.95 -11.10 -1.89
N GLN A 29 -9.04 -11.27 -0.57
CA GLN A 29 -10.14 -12.04 0.01
C GLN A 29 -11.44 -11.26 -0.12
N LEU A 30 -11.43 -9.96 0.19
CA LEU A 30 -12.59 -9.10 -0.01
C LEU A 30 -12.90 -8.95 -1.49
N ASN A 31 -11.88 -8.82 -2.34
CA ASN A 31 -12.09 -8.78 -3.80
C ASN A 31 -12.73 -10.08 -4.33
N ARG A 32 -12.28 -11.25 -3.86
CA ARG A 32 -12.88 -12.54 -4.23
C ARG A 32 -14.29 -12.69 -3.69
N TYR A 33 -14.52 -12.26 -2.45
CA TYR A 33 -15.85 -12.21 -1.85
C TYR A 33 -16.77 -11.32 -2.71
N ALA A 34 -16.39 -10.08 -2.97
CA ALA A 34 -17.20 -9.13 -3.73
C ALA A 34 -17.49 -9.62 -5.16
N ASN A 35 -16.50 -10.23 -5.81
CA ASN A 35 -16.71 -10.87 -7.11
C ASN A 35 -17.68 -12.05 -7.04
N SER A 36 -17.66 -12.85 -5.97
CA SER A 36 -18.60 -13.96 -5.77
C SER A 36 -20.04 -13.51 -5.49
N MET A 37 -20.22 -12.24 -5.10
CA MET A 37 -21.54 -11.65 -4.86
C MET A 37 -22.23 -11.19 -6.15
N ILE A 38 -21.54 -11.15 -7.29
CA ILE A 38 -22.17 -10.82 -8.58
C ILE A 38 -23.26 -11.87 -8.88
N GLY A 39 -24.47 -11.41 -9.17
CA GLY A 39 -25.66 -12.23 -9.38
C GLY A 39 -26.39 -12.62 -8.10
N GLN A 40 -25.85 -12.30 -6.92
CA GLN A 40 -26.54 -12.49 -5.64
C GLN A 40 -27.38 -11.28 -5.28
N ASN A 41 -28.32 -11.47 -4.35
CA ASN A 41 -29.06 -10.37 -3.77
C ASN A 41 -28.19 -9.58 -2.77
N LEU A 42 -28.32 -8.26 -2.77
CA LEU A 42 -27.62 -7.35 -1.85
C LEU A 42 -27.80 -7.71 -0.38
N ASP A 43 -28.93 -8.33 0.00
CA ASP A 43 -29.22 -8.72 1.38
C ASP A 43 -28.14 -9.64 1.97
N ALA A 44 -27.46 -10.44 1.14
CA ALA A 44 -26.35 -11.28 1.58
C ALA A 44 -25.09 -10.47 1.96
N VAL A 45 -24.86 -9.31 1.33
CA VAL A 45 -23.78 -8.38 1.71
C VAL A 45 -24.15 -7.68 3.02
N THR A 46 -25.39 -7.19 3.12
CA THR A 46 -25.91 -6.54 4.33
C THR A 46 -25.90 -7.47 5.53
N ALA A 47 -26.20 -8.76 5.35
CA ALA A 47 -26.12 -9.76 6.41
C ALA A 47 -24.67 -9.97 6.92
N GLN A 48 -23.68 -9.84 6.04
CA GLN A 48 -22.27 -10.05 6.37
C GLN A 48 -21.64 -8.82 7.04
N PHE A 49 -21.91 -7.62 6.54
CA PHE A 49 -21.20 -6.39 6.95
C PHE A 49 -22.07 -5.38 7.71
N GLY A 50 -23.33 -5.73 7.97
CA GLY A 50 -24.31 -4.84 8.54
C GLY A 50 -24.86 -3.84 7.51
N PRO A 51 -25.63 -2.85 7.99
CA PRO A 51 -26.19 -1.83 7.10
C PRO A 51 -25.09 -1.08 6.35
N GLU A 52 -25.42 -0.65 5.14
CA GLU A 52 -24.60 0.29 4.36
C GLU A 52 -24.43 1.63 5.10
N ASP A 53 -23.45 2.43 4.69
CA ASP A 53 -23.13 3.68 5.39
C ASP A 53 -24.29 4.67 5.33
N ALA A 54 -24.55 5.38 6.43
CA ALA A 54 -25.56 6.43 6.47
C ALA A 54 -25.28 7.64 5.56
N GLN A 55 -24.05 7.79 5.04
CA GLN A 55 -23.70 8.77 3.98
C GLN A 55 -23.64 8.16 2.57
N GLY A 56 -23.74 6.83 2.45
CA GLY A 56 -24.29 6.15 1.28
C GLY A 56 -25.81 5.99 1.37
N GLY A 57 -26.39 6.34 2.53
CA GLY A 57 -27.77 6.17 2.91
C GLY A 57 -28.59 7.45 2.84
N SER A 58 -29.81 7.31 2.33
CA SER A 58 -30.95 8.21 2.50
C SER A 58 -31.09 9.46 1.60
N ALA A 59 -30.12 9.84 0.77
CA ALA A 59 -30.34 10.93 -0.21
C ALA A 59 -30.16 10.57 -1.69
N ALA A 60 -29.45 9.49 -2.04
CA ALA A 60 -28.77 9.44 -3.33
C ALA A 60 -28.66 8.04 -3.93
N TYR A 61 -29.80 7.39 -4.18
CA TYR A 61 -29.88 6.37 -5.22
C TYR A 61 -30.36 7.00 -6.54
N PRO A 62 -29.64 7.98 -7.15
CA PRO A 62 -30.01 8.34 -8.50
C PRO A 62 -29.87 7.06 -9.31
N ASN A 63 -30.89 6.76 -10.10
CA ASN A 63 -30.73 5.75 -11.11
C ASN A 63 -29.52 6.15 -11.99
N ILE A 64 -28.39 5.47 -11.82
CA ILE A 64 -27.17 5.71 -12.64
C ILE A 64 -27.24 4.97 -13.98
N GLY A 65 -28.31 4.20 -14.19
CA GLY A 65 -28.62 3.52 -15.43
C GLY A 65 -29.63 4.30 -16.26
N THR A 66 -30.43 3.57 -17.01
CA THR A 66 -31.52 4.15 -17.82
C THR A 66 -32.85 3.93 -17.11
N PRO A 67 -33.93 4.66 -17.45
CA PRO A 67 -35.26 4.35 -16.93
C PRO A 67 -35.69 2.90 -17.16
N GLN A 68 -35.24 2.28 -18.26
CA GLN A 68 -35.54 0.89 -18.62
C GLN A 68 -34.63 -0.14 -17.95
N ASN A 69 -33.47 0.28 -17.45
CA ASN A 69 -32.53 -0.56 -16.72
C ASN A 69 -31.94 0.25 -15.56
N PRO A 70 -32.70 0.42 -14.47
CA PRO A 70 -32.27 1.23 -13.36
C PRO A 70 -31.11 0.57 -12.61
N ARG A 71 -30.17 1.40 -12.15
CA ARG A 71 -28.99 0.96 -11.40
C ARG A 71 -28.83 1.77 -10.13
N TYR A 72 -28.49 1.10 -9.05
CA TYR A 72 -28.35 1.70 -7.72
C TYR A 72 -27.01 1.31 -7.10
N VAL A 73 -26.35 2.25 -6.44
CA VAL A 73 -25.04 2.03 -5.80
C VAL A 73 -25.22 1.96 -4.29
N HIS A 74 -24.59 0.97 -3.68
CA HIS A 74 -24.60 0.68 -2.25
C HIS A 74 -23.16 0.68 -1.75
N THR A 75 -22.88 1.38 -0.64
CA THR A 75 -21.50 1.59 -0.18
C THR A 75 -21.33 1.33 1.30
N TRP A 76 -20.24 0.64 1.63
CA TRP A 76 -19.73 0.47 2.98
C TRP A 76 -18.34 1.08 3.07
N SER A 77 -18.05 1.76 4.16
CA SER A 77 -16.73 2.32 4.45
C SER A 77 -16.22 1.82 5.80
N ARG A 78 -14.91 1.61 5.84
CA ARG A 78 -14.17 1.29 7.05
C ARG A 78 -12.91 2.13 7.07
N TYR A 79 -12.59 2.62 8.26
CA TYR A 79 -11.45 3.49 8.52
C TYR A 79 -10.61 2.83 9.61
N GLY A 80 -9.29 2.90 9.47
CA GLY A 80 -8.37 2.42 10.47
C GLY A 80 -7.13 3.28 10.55
N SER A 81 -6.48 3.27 11.71
CA SER A 81 -5.10 3.72 11.83
C SER A 81 -4.22 2.48 11.77
N THR A 82 -3.32 2.37 10.80
CA THR A 82 -2.34 1.28 10.84
C THR A 82 -1.15 1.64 11.70
N GLN A 83 -0.49 0.59 12.19
CA GLN A 83 0.84 0.68 12.80
C GLN A 83 1.92 1.12 11.79
N HIS A 84 1.58 1.38 10.52
CA HIS A 84 2.51 1.94 9.55
C HIS A 84 2.79 3.37 9.93
N ARG A 85 4.05 3.58 10.30
CA ARG A 85 4.57 4.89 10.60
C ARG A 85 5.49 5.30 9.47
N ASN A 86 5.13 6.35 8.75
CA ASN A 86 6.03 6.94 7.79
C ASN A 86 7.05 7.80 8.55
N PHE A 87 8.35 7.59 8.29
CA PHE A 87 9.39 8.39 8.92
C PHE A 87 9.57 9.67 8.12
N VAL A 88 9.14 10.79 8.68
CA VAL A 88 9.34 12.12 8.10
C VAL A 88 10.67 12.65 8.61
N GLN A 89 11.68 12.64 7.73
CA GLN A 89 12.98 13.22 8.04
C GLN A 89 12.87 14.75 8.05
N THR A 90 13.10 15.35 9.22
CA THR A 90 13.12 16.82 9.41
C THR A 90 14.52 17.40 9.44
N GLY A 91 15.55 16.55 9.46
CA GLY A 91 16.93 16.99 9.45
C GLY A 91 17.94 15.84 9.50
N THR A 92 19.18 16.19 9.78
CA THR A 92 20.27 15.25 10.00
C THR A 92 21.09 15.70 11.20
N ALA A 93 21.33 14.81 12.16
CA ALA A 93 22.23 15.07 13.28
C ALA A 93 23.62 14.52 12.98
N SER A 94 24.66 15.28 13.34
CA SER A 94 26.04 14.79 13.31
C SER A 94 26.21 13.71 14.38
N THR A 95 26.68 12.53 13.99
CA THR A 95 26.95 11.40 14.90
C THR A 95 28.44 11.25 15.20
N GLY A 96 29.24 12.26 14.88
CA GLY A 96 30.69 12.26 15.04
C GLY A 96 31.42 12.18 13.71
N SER A 97 32.73 12.02 13.76
CA SER A 97 33.59 11.90 12.58
C SER A 97 34.52 10.70 12.71
N THR A 98 34.74 9.98 11.62
CA THR A 98 35.65 8.82 11.57
C THR A 98 36.89 9.18 10.76
N LEU A 99 38.07 8.78 11.24
CA LEU A 99 39.32 8.91 10.49
C LEU A 99 39.27 7.98 9.27
N VAL A 100 39.31 8.54 8.07
CA VAL A 100 39.21 7.77 6.81
C VAL A 100 40.59 7.47 6.25
N THR A 101 41.51 8.43 6.35
CA THR A 101 42.89 8.23 5.90
C THR A 101 43.81 9.23 6.56
N VAL A 102 45.11 9.00 6.45
CA VAL A 102 46.15 9.93 6.88
C VAL A 102 47.03 10.21 5.68
N LEU A 103 47.07 11.47 5.26
CA LEU A 103 47.92 11.91 4.16
C LEU A 103 49.36 12.07 4.68
N PRO A 104 50.36 11.47 4.00
CA PRO A 104 51.75 11.72 4.33
C PRO A 104 52.09 13.17 3.98
N ALA A 105 52.56 13.94 4.96
CA ALA A 105 53.05 15.29 4.73
C ALA A 105 54.53 15.23 4.35
N GLY A 106 54.91 15.84 3.21
CA GLY A 106 56.30 15.91 2.77
C GLY A 106 57.11 16.95 3.56
N GLY A 107 58.43 16.77 3.65
CA GLY A 107 59.36 17.81 4.10
C GLY A 107 59.48 18.02 5.61
N GLY A 108 59.30 16.98 6.44
CA GLY A 108 59.45 17.07 7.90
C GLY A 108 58.22 17.59 8.65
N GLN A 109 57.09 17.71 7.96
CA GLN A 109 55.78 18.04 8.54
C GLN A 109 55.09 16.77 9.05
N GLY A 110 54.29 16.89 10.12
CA GLY A 110 53.50 15.78 10.68
C GLY A 110 52.37 15.37 9.74
N ALA A 111 52.00 14.08 9.77
CA ALA A 111 50.98 13.53 8.88
C ALA A 111 49.59 14.17 9.13
N ILE A 112 48.79 14.34 8.06
CA ILE A 112 47.51 15.06 8.12
C ILE A 112 46.34 14.05 8.15
N PRO A 113 45.63 13.90 9.27
CA PRO A 113 44.46 13.04 9.35
C PRO A 113 43.26 13.64 8.60
N ILE A 114 42.57 12.83 7.80
CA ILE A 114 41.34 13.17 7.10
C ILE A 114 40.18 12.46 7.78
N TYR A 115 39.23 13.25 8.28
CA TYR A 115 38.02 12.76 8.92
C TYR A 115 36.80 12.92 8.00
N GLN A 116 35.94 11.91 7.95
CA GLN A 116 34.62 11.99 7.32
C GLN A 116 33.57 12.18 8.40
N GLN A 117 32.70 13.17 8.19
CA GLN A 117 31.54 13.39 9.05
C GLN A 117 30.48 12.33 8.80
N ASN A 118 29.99 11.72 9.87
CA ASN A 118 28.86 10.82 9.84
C ASN A 118 27.61 11.57 10.29
N THR A 119 26.50 11.34 9.59
CA THR A 119 25.21 11.93 9.90
C THR A 119 24.15 10.86 9.97
N ALA A 120 23.24 10.97 10.94
CA ALA A 120 22.03 10.17 11.01
C ALA A 120 20.79 11.04 10.71
N PRO A 121 19.80 10.53 9.97
CA PRO A 121 18.56 11.25 9.73
C PRO A 121 17.76 11.40 11.03
N THR A 122 17.25 12.61 11.29
CA THR A 122 16.35 12.91 12.41
C THR A 122 14.96 13.22 11.90
N GLY A 123 13.94 12.82 12.65
CA GLY A 123 12.56 12.93 12.18
C GLY A 123 11.55 12.41 13.18
N TYR A 124 10.27 12.43 12.78
CA TYR A 124 9.18 11.85 13.54
C TYR A 124 8.37 10.89 12.68
N TYR A 125 7.66 10.01 13.37
CA TYR A 125 6.84 8.97 12.76
C TYR A 125 5.38 9.44 12.69
N THR A 126 4.80 9.53 11.49
CA THR A 126 3.38 9.88 11.30
C THR A 126 2.54 8.63 11.11
N GLN A 127 1.36 8.58 11.74
CA GLN A 127 0.36 7.56 11.44
C GLN A 127 -0.36 7.96 10.15
N GLU A 128 -0.38 7.08 9.16
CA GLU A 128 -1.21 7.25 7.96
C GLU A 128 -2.60 6.67 8.25
N GLY A 129 -3.63 7.50 8.06
CA GLY A 129 -5.01 7.04 8.13
C GLY A 129 -5.33 6.21 6.90
N GLU A 130 -5.83 5.00 7.09
CA GLU A 130 -6.24 4.12 6.01
C GLU A 130 -7.76 4.08 5.92
N SER A 131 -8.26 4.12 4.69
CA SER A 131 -9.67 3.95 4.38
C SER A 131 -9.86 2.91 3.30
N CYS A 132 -10.94 2.15 3.43
CA CYS A 132 -11.44 1.31 2.36
C CYS A 132 -12.94 1.55 2.17
N TYR A 133 -13.34 1.61 0.91
CA TYR A 133 -14.71 1.72 0.45
C TYR A 133 -15.03 0.50 -0.40
N MET A 134 -16.09 -0.20 -0.04
CA MET A 134 -16.66 -1.29 -0.82
C MET A 134 -18.01 -0.86 -1.35
N SER A 135 -18.17 -0.89 -2.67
CA SER A 135 -19.39 -0.49 -3.33
C SER A 135 -19.95 -1.62 -4.21
N PHE A 136 -21.25 -1.84 -4.18
CA PHE A 136 -21.97 -2.75 -5.06
C PHE A 136 -22.99 -1.98 -5.89
N THR A 137 -23.07 -2.27 -7.19
CA THR A 137 -24.12 -1.78 -8.05
C THR A 137 -25.17 -2.87 -8.24
N THR A 138 -26.44 -2.52 -8.07
CA THR A 138 -27.57 -3.43 -8.22
C THR A 138 -28.52 -3.03 -9.34
N ASP A 139 -29.39 -3.95 -9.76
CA ASP A 139 -30.58 -3.67 -10.57
C ASP A 139 -31.80 -3.30 -9.70
N ALA A 140 -32.96 -3.10 -10.35
CA ALA A 140 -34.24 -2.87 -9.67
C ALA A 140 -34.63 -3.96 -8.66
N ASN A 141 -34.16 -5.19 -8.83
CA ASN A 141 -34.47 -6.33 -7.96
C ASN A 141 -33.40 -6.52 -6.87
N LYS A 142 -32.50 -5.53 -6.68
CA LYS A 142 -31.35 -5.60 -5.76
C LYS A 142 -30.36 -6.73 -6.09
N THR A 143 -30.34 -7.21 -7.33
CA THR A 143 -29.35 -8.18 -7.79
C THR A 143 -28.06 -7.43 -8.11
N ILE A 144 -26.95 -7.88 -7.53
CA ILE A 144 -25.64 -7.27 -7.73
C ILE A 144 -25.17 -7.56 -9.15
N VAL A 145 -24.78 -6.51 -9.87
CA VAL A 145 -24.27 -6.61 -11.25
C VAL A 145 -22.80 -6.23 -11.40
N SER A 146 -22.28 -5.42 -10.48
CA SER A 146 -20.86 -5.05 -10.42
C SER A 146 -20.49 -4.61 -9.01
N TYR A 147 -19.20 -4.55 -8.76
CA TYR A 147 -18.65 -4.05 -7.50
C TYR A 147 -17.41 -3.20 -7.77
N ASP A 148 -17.06 -2.36 -6.79
CA ASP A 148 -15.83 -1.57 -6.76
C ASP A 148 -15.23 -1.62 -5.35
N LEU A 149 -13.90 -1.67 -5.27
CA LEU A 149 -13.13 -1.63 -4.04
C LEU A 149 -12.10 -0.51 -4.17
N LEU A 150 -12.28 0.55 -3.38
CA LEU A 150 -11.41 1.73 -3.40
C LEU A 150 -10.71 1.89 -2.06
N GLY A 151 -9.44 2.32 -2.12
CA GLY A 151 -8.61 2.54 -0.94
C GLY A 151 -7.61 1.42 -0.69
N SER A 152 -7.15 1.31 0.55
CA SER A 152 -6.09 0.40 0.95
C SER A 152 -6.53 -0.48 2.13
N TYR A 153 -5.88 -1.64 2.28
CA TYR A 153 -6.10 -2.55 3.41
C TYR A 153 -7.55 -3.01 3.62
N CYS A 154 -8.32 -3.07 2.54
CA CYS A 154 -9.71 -3.50 2.54
C CYS A 154 -9.95 -4.84 3.25
N ASP A 155 -9.12 -5.85 2.99
CA ASP A 155 -9.25 -7.15 3.68
C ASP A 155 -9.12 -6.99 5.20
N LYS A 156 -8.18 -6.17 5.69
CA LYS A 156 -8.03 -5.98 7.14
C LYS A 156 -9.21 -5.21 7.71
N LEU A 157 -9.58 -4.11 7.07
CA LEU A 157 -10.61 -3.21 7.56
C LEU A 157 -12.01 -3.85 7.56
N PHE A 158 -12.30 -4.75 6.62
CA PHE A 158 -13.59 -5.42 6.51
C PHE A 158 -13.64 -6.83 7.09
N LEU A 159 -12.56 -7.62 6.99
CA LEU A 159 -12.59 -9.05 7.35
C LEU A 159 -11.93 -9.37 8.69
N SER A 160 -10.96 -8.56 9.14
CA SER A 160 -10.27 -8.84 10.42
C SER A 160 -10.90 -8.16 11.64
N GLY A 161 -11.93 -7.34 11.45
CA GLY A 161 -12.54 -6.54 12.52
C GLY A 161 -11.58 -5.44 12.97
N GLY A 162 -11.89 -4.18 12.62
CA GLY A 162 -11.23 -3.03 13.22
C GLY A 162 -11.45 -2.95 14.72
#